data_AF-A0A6P6XKI3-F1
#
_entry.id   AF-A0A6P6XKI3-F1
#
_cell.length_a   1.000
_cell.length_b   1.000
_cell.length_c   1.000
_cell.angle_alpha   90.00
_cell.angle_beta   90.00
_cell.angle_gamma   90.00
#
_symmetry.space_group_name_H-M   'P 1'
#
loop_
_entity.id
_entity.type
_entity.pdbx_description
1 polymer ?
#
loop_
_entity_poly.entity_id
_entity_poly.type
_entity_poly.pdbx_seq_one_letter_code
_entity_poly.pdbx_strand_id
1 'polypeptide(L)'
;MHQSISLLILFLTLSSLSLSTTNGQKLKCNNKTQKEMDMIVARIMTFGTDRPFPKDKAELRDYCKEQTRLVQKLENYKTSCLKNQAKSIVAVIIYSIKQVTNTYCKRPNSRRSSELLDSASCANAATNDYNKCSIEYIERLLYAKTLGQSKDRLIQSCCGYFAIYNCVRQQAAKHPEQCTDERIDANINYIRTFFDNAINAACGEYSGDNDKCDKVTVPPPKKSNKKSLPASFFNPLVNLLSNL
;
A
#
# COMPACT_ATOMS: atom_id res chain seq x y z
N MET A 1 43.67 -16.73 54.30
CA MET A 1 42.90 -16.60 53.03
C MET A 1 41.67 -15.71 53.24
N HIS A 2 41.83 -14.41 53.48
CA HIS A 2 40.72 -13.48 53.80
C HIS A 2 40.94 -12.08 53.19
N GLN A 3 41.29 -11.99 51.90
CA GLN A 3 41.46 -10.69 51.22
C GLN A 3 41.04 -10.66 49.73
N SER A 4 40.12 -11.52 49.29
CA SER A 4 39.76 -11.57 47.85
C SER A 4 38.26 -11.52 47.53
N ILE A 5 37.38 -11.28 48.52
CA ILE A 5 35.92 -11.30 48.30
C ILE A 5 35.31 -9.89 48.20
N SER A 6 35.99 -8.83 48.64
CA SER A 6 35.43 -7.47 48.67
C SER A 6 35.44 -6.71 47.33
N LEU A 7 36.05 -7.24 46.27
CA LEU A 7 36.13 -6.55 44.97
C LEU A 7 35.03 -6.93 43.97
N LEU A 8 34.28 -8.01 44.23
CA LEU A 8 33.20 -8.47 43.34
C LEU A 8 31.82 -7.83 43.62
N ILE A 9 31.65 -7.15 44.76
CA ILE A 9 30.39 -6.50 45.13
C ILE A 9 30.35 -5.02 44.66
N LEU A 10 31.50 -4.41 44.35
CA LEU A 10 31.55 -3.01 43.92
C LEU A 10 31.29 -2.78 42.42
N PHE A 11 31.23 -3.84 41.60
CA PHE A 11 30.93 -3.73 40.16
C PHE A 11 29.47 -4.01 39.80
N LEU A 12 28.60 -4.31 40.77
CA LEU A 12 27.19 -4.65 40.54
C LEU A 12 26.22 -3.46 40.70
N THR A 13 26.70 -2.23 40.96
CA THR A 13 25.83 -1.10 41.35
C THR A 13 25.84 0.12 40.41
N LEU A 14 26.35 0.03 39.18
CA LEU A 14 26.44 1.20 38.27
C LEU A 14 26.01 0.96 36.81
N SER A 15 24.98 0.15 36.61
CA SER A 15 24.22 0.16 35.36
C SER A 15 22.72 0.12 35.63
N SER A 16 22.23 1.10 36.38
CA SER A 16 20.85 1.57 36.26
C SER A 16 20.69 2.22 34.89
N LEU A 17 20.66 1.40 33.83
CA LEU A 17 20.07 1.81 32.57
C LEU A 17 18.63 2.22 32.90
N SER A 18 18.40 3.52 32.87
CA SER A 18 17.07 4.09 32.79
C SER A 18 16.47 3.57 31.49
N LEU A 19 15.74 2.45 31.56
CA LEU A 19 14.77 2.09 30.54
C LEU A 19 13.79 3.27 30.50
N SER A 20 14.04 4.17 29.57
CA SER A 20 13.03 5.11 29.13
C SER A 20 11.95 4.26 28.47
N THR A 21 10.99 3.83 29.28
CA THR A 21 9.69 3.36 28.81
C THR A 21 9.09 4.55 28.07
N THR A 22 9.33 4.61 26.76
CA THR A 22 8.48 5.38 25.87
C THR A 22 7.09 4.80 26.08
N ASN A 23 6.30 5.52 26.85
CA ASN A 23 4.92 5.18 27.17
C ASN A 23 4.15 5.29 25.85
N GLY A 24 4.21 4.24 25.04
CA GLY A 24 3.60 4.18 23.73
C GLY A 24 2.10 4.28 23.93
N GLN A 25 1.53 5.46 23.69
CA GLN A 25 0.08 5.64 23.71
C GLN A 25 -0.55 4.54 22.85
N LYS A 26 -1.34 3.69 23.49
CA LYS A 26 -2.05 2.59 22.82
C LYS A 26 -2.92 3.20 21.73
N LEU A 27 -2.70 2.79 20.48
CA LEU A 27 -3.41 3.31 19.32
C LEU A 27 -4.92 3.11 19.52
N LYS A 28 -5.70 4.20 19.48
CA LYS A 28 -7.16 4.14 19.58
C LYS A 28 -7.75 3.70 18.24
N CYS A 29 -8.57 2.66 18.23
CA CYS A 29 -9.18 2.12 17.01
C CYS A 29 -10.55 2.76 16.76
N ASN A 30 -10.57 3.89 16.06
CA ASN A 30 -11.79 4.65 15.75
C ASN A 30 -11.78 5.17 14.30
N ASN A 31 -12.88 5.84 13.90
CA ASN A 31 -13.04 6.38 12.55
C ASN A 31 -11.95 7.38 12.15
N LYS A 32 -11.39 8.14 13.10
CA LYS A 32 -10.29 9.09 12.81
C LYS A 32 -9.02 8.31 12.43
N THR A 33 -8.67 7.29 13.20
CA THR A 33 -7.51 6.44 12.89
C THR A 33 -7.71 5.67 11.60
N GLN A 34 -8.92 5.17 11.31
CA GLN A 34 -9.23 4.55 10.01
C GLN A 34 -9.03 5.51 8.83
N LYS A 35 -9.48 6.77 8.95
CA LYS A 35 -9.23 7.80 7.92
C LYS A 35 -7.74 8.13 7.79
N GLU A 36 -7.01 8.22 8.89
CA GLU A 36 -5.55 8.42 8.84
C GLU A 36 -4.85 7.27 8.10
N MET A 37 -5.22 6.01 8.38
CA MET A 37 -4.61 4.87 7.70
C MET A 37 -4.92 4.84 6.21
N ASP A 38 -6.12 5.26 5.82
CA ASP A 38 -6.49 5.38 4.41
C ASP A 38 -5.63 6.41 3.67
N MET A 39 -5.38 7.57 4.29
CA MET A 39 -4.45 8.57 3.77
C MET A 39 -3.00 8.05 3.72
N ILE A 40 -2.58 7.29 4.75
CA ILE A 40 -1.26 6.65 4.78
C ILE A 40 -1.11 5.65 3.63
N VAL A 41 -2.13 4.83 3.37
CA VAL A 41 -2.06 3.86 2.26
C VAL A 41 -2.06 4.55 0.91
N ALA A 42 -2.88 5.59 0.70
CA ALA A 42 -2.79 6.44 -0.49
C ALA A 42 -1.34 6.93 -0.68
N ARG A 43 -0.75 7.49 0.37
CA ARG A 43 0.60 8.04 0.35
C ARG A 43 1.70 6.98 0.15
N ILE A 44 1.52 5.75 0.65
CA ILE A 44 2.42 4.60 0.43
C ILE A 44 2.41 4.19 -1.04
N MET A 45 1.24 4.20 -1.68
CA MET A 45 1.10 3.83 -3.08
C MET A 45 1.71 4.86 -4.02
N THR A 46 1.68 6.15 -3.62
CA THR A 46 2.21 7.33 -4.35
C THR A 46 1.47 7.61 -5.67
N PHE A 47 1.10 6.57 -6.40
CA PHE A 47 0.30 6.57 -7.61
C PHE A 47 -1.01 7.35 -7.46
N GLY A 48 -1.17 8.38 -8.29
CA GLY A 48 -2.39 9.18 -8.31
C GLY A 48 -2.62 10.02 -7.06
N THR A 49 -1.57 10.35 -6.30
CA THR A 49 -1.66 11.13 -5.06
C THR A 49 -0.90 12.46 -5.15
N ASP A 50 -0.99 13.27 -4.10
CA ASP A 50 -0.23 14.51 -3.96
C ASP A 50 1.28 14.28 -3.71
N ARG A 51 1.69 13.04 -3.43
CA ARG A 51 3.09 12.68 -3.23
C ARG A 51 3.77 12.40 -4.57
N PRO A 52 4.80 13.18 -4.95
CA PRO A 52 5.53 12.92 -6.18
C PRO A 52 6.44 11.69 -6.06
N PHE A 53 6.69 11.05 -7.19
CA PHE A 53 7.78 10.09 -7.35
C PHE A 53 9.13 10.82 -7.35
N PRO A 54 10.18 10.22 -6.75
CA PRO A 54 11.49 10.84 -6.66
C PRO A 54 12.15 10.98 -8.04
N LYS A 55 12.75 12.13 -8.32
CA LYS A 55 13.38 12.45 -9.60
C LYS A 55 14.87 12.14 -9.63
N ASP A 56 15.50 12.06 -8.47
CA ASP A 56 16.91 11.76 -8.33
C ASP A 56 17.21 10.94 -7.07
N LYS A 57 18.50 10.63 -6.86
CA LYS A 57 18.94 9.81 -5.72
C LYS A 57 18.77 10.50 -4.36
N ALA A 58 18.84 11.82 -4.31
CA ALA A 58 18.64 12.56 -3.07
C ALA A 58 17.17 12.53 -2.68
N GLU A 59 16.27 12.81 -3.62
CA GLU A 59 14.83 12.67 -3.43
C GLU A 59 14.43 11.21 -3.13
N LEU A 60 15.06 10.22 -3.77
CA LEU A 60 14.79 8.80 -3.51
C LEU A 60 15.08 8.42 -2.05
N ARG A 61 16.16 8.93 -1.47
CA ARG A 61 16.49 8.69 -0.06
C ARG A 61 15.38 9.21 0.86
N ASP A 62 14.87 10.41 0.59
CA ASP A 62 13.83 11.02 1.41
C ASP A 62 12.49 10.31 1.21
N TYR A 63 12.16 9.97 -0.04
CA TYR A 63 11.04 9.11 -0.39
C TYR A 63 11.07 7.78 0.38
N CYS A 64 12.22 7.11 0.42
CA CYS A 64 12.39 5.83 1.09
C CYS A 64 12.33 5.91 2.62
N LYS A 65 12.86 6.99 3.20
CA LYS A 65 12.75 7.28 4.64
C LYS A 65 11.29 7.48 5.03
N GLU A 66 10.54 8.25 4.25
CA GLU A 66 9.11 8.43 4.46
C GLU A 66 8.35 7.11 4.28
N GLN A 67 8.63 6.36 3.21
CA GLN A 67 7.99 5.07 2.92
C GLN A 67 8.09 4.13 4.12
N THR A 68 9.30 3.94 4.66
CA THR A 68 9.56 3.07 5.81
C THR A 68 8.74 3.49 7.04
N ARG A 69 8.67 4.80 7.32
CA ARG A 69 7.88 5.35 8.43
C ARG A 69 6.38 5.10 8.24
N LEU A 70 5.86 5.31 7.04
CA LEU A 70 4.44 5.09 6.73
C LEU A 70 4.06 3.60 6.88
N VAL A 71 4.91 2.69 6.40
CA VAL A 71 4.71 1.24 6.54
C VAL A 71 4.68 0.84 8.02
N GLN A 72 5.57 1.39 8.86
CA GLN A 72 5.56 1.12 10.29
C GLN A 72 4.24 1.56 10.97
N LYS A 73 3.67 2.70 10.56
CA LYS A 73 2.35 3.13 11.08
C LYS A 73 1.26 2.14 10.70
N LEU A 74 1.25 1.66 9.45
CA LEU A 74 0.29 0.68 8.97
C LEU A 74 0.42 -0.66 9.72
N GLU A 75 1.63 -1.07 10.08
CA GLU A 75 1.89 -2.27 10.90
C GLU A 75 1.34 -2.17 12.32
N ASN A 76 1.56 -1.02 12.95
CA ASN A 76 1.03 -0.76 14.28
C ASN A 76 -0.50 -0.81 14.24
N TYR A 77 -1.13 -0.19 13.23
CA TYR A 77 -2.56 -0.25 13.03
C TYR A 77 -3.10 -1.68 12.82
N LYS A 78 -2.48 -2.46 11.93
CA LYS A 78 -2.84 -3.87 11.73
C LYS A 78 -2.85 -4.63 13.06
N THR A 79 -1.81 -4.44 13.86
CA THR A 79 -1.63 -5.19 15.12
C THR A 79 -2.63 -4.75 16.19
N SER A 80 -2.89 -3.45 16.30
CA SER A 80 -3.76 -2.90 17.34
C SER A 80 -5.26 -2.94 17.01
N CYS A 81 -5.63 -2.82 15.74
CA CYS A 81 -7.01 -2.52 15.35
C CYS A 81 -7.68 -3.55 14.44
N LEU A 82 -6.93 -4.33 13.68
CA LEU A 82 -7.50 -5.35 12.80
C LEU A 82 -7.62 -6.70 13.50
N LYS A 83 -8.62 -7.49 13.09
CA LYS A 83 -8.90 -8.84 13.61
C LYS A 83 -9.16 -9.80 12.44
N ASN A 84 -9.08 -11.11 12.72
CA ASN A 84 -9.49 -12.20 11.84
C ASN A 84 -8.94 -12.07 10.40
N GLN A 85 -9.78 -12.33 9.39
CA GLN A 85 -9.39 -12.37 7.97
C GLN A 85 -8.80 -11.05 7.48
N ALA A 86 -9.36 -9.90 7.88
CA ALA A 86 -8.82 -8.60 7.53
C ALA A 86 -7.38 -8.42 8.06
N LYS A 87 -7.08 -8.88 9.29
CA LYS A 87 -5.72 -8.85 9.83
C LYS A 87 -4.76 -9.72 9.00
N SER A 88 -5.18 -10.92 8.60
CA SER A 88 -4.36 -11.84 7.81
C SER A 88 -4.05 -11.28 6.42
N ILE A 89 -5.06 -10.78 5.70
CA ILE A 89 -4.86 -10.22 4.35
C ILE A 89 -4.02 -8.94 4.41
N VAL A 90 -4.30 -8.05 5.36
CA VAL A 90 -3.48 -6.83 5.53
C VAL A 90 -2.05 -7.17 5.94
N ALA A 91 -1.79 -8.28 6.64
CA ALA A 91 -0.42 -8.74 6.90
C ALA A 91 0.33 -9.07 5.60
N VAL A 92 -0.32 -9.73 4.64
CA VAL A 92 0.27 -10.05 3.33
C VAL A 92 0.51 -8.79 2.51
N ILE A 93 -0.43 -7.83 2.53
CA ILE A 93 -0.27 -6.51 1.89
C ILE A 93 0.97 -5.80 2.46
N ILE A 94 1.06 -5.68 3.78
CA ILE A 94 2.21 -5.03 4.44
C ILE A 94 3.52 -5.72 4.09
N TYR A 95 3.55 -7.06 4.09
CA TYR A 95 4.73 -7.82 3.71
C TYR A 95 5.18 -7.47 2.28
N SER A 96 4.24 -7.39 1.34
CA SER A 96 4.49 -7.01 -0.06
C SER A 96 4.99 -5.57 -0.17
N ILE A 97 4.38 -4.62 0.55
CA ILE A 97 4.85 -3.23 0.63
C ILE A 97 6.28 -3.16 1.17
N LYS A 98 6.63 -3.95 2.19
CA LYS A 98 8.00 -4.04 2.71
C LYS A 98 8.98 -4.58 1.68
N GLN A 99 8.60 -5.62 0.94
CA GLN A 99 9.42 -6.17 -0.14
C GLN A 99 9.67 -5.11 -1.24
N VAL A 100 8.63 -4.41 -1.69
CA VAL A 100 8.74 -3.30 -2.65
C VAL A 100 9.69 -2.23 -2.10
N THR A 101 9.44 -1.77 -0.88
CA THR A 101 10.27 -0.76 -0.23
C THR A 101 11.73 -1.21 -0.21
N ASN A 102 12.02 -2.45 0.19
CA ASN A 102 13.38 -2.97 0.20
C ASN A 102 14.01 -3.04 -1.19
N THR A 103 13.26 -3.48 -2.20
CA THR A 103 13.70 -3.60 -3.59
C THR A 103 14.18 -2.26 -4.17
N TYR A 104 13.44 -1.18 -3.92
CA TYR A 104 13.77 0.14 -4.47
C TYR A 104 14.63 1.01 -3.54
N CYS A 105 14.58 0.78 -2.22
CA CYS A 105 15.19 1.69 -1.24
C CYS A 105 16.47 1.16 -0.59
N LYS A 106 16.66 -0.15 -0.46
CA LYS A 106 17.80 -0.70 0.30
C LYS A 106 19.14 -0.45 -0.39
N ARG A 107 19.14 -0.41 -1.72
CA ARG A 107 20.34 -0.23 -2.55
C ARG A 107 20.06 0.88 -3.59
N PRO A 108 20.29 2.16 -3.24
CA PRO A 108 19.97 3.30 -4.12
C PRO A 108 20.64 3.30 -5.50
N ASN A 109 21.72 2.52 -5.67
CA ASN A 109 22.42 2.34 -6.95
C ASN A 109 22.02 1.05 -7.68
N SER A 110 20.97 0.36 -7.24
CA SER A 110 20.49 -0.86 -7.90
C SER A 110 19.76 -0.54 -9.20
N ARG A 111 19.71 -1.52 -10.11
CA ARG A 111 18.89 -1.45 -11.33
C ARG A 111 17.44 -1.07 -11.03
N ARG A 112 16.84 -1.64 -9.97
CA ARG A 112 15.46 -1.34 -9.59
C ARG A 112 15.26 0.10 -9.15
N SER A 113 16.20 0.64 -8.36
CA SER A 113 16.18 2.06 -8.00
C SER A 113 16.31 2.97 -9.23
N SER A 114 17.18 2.60 -10.18
CA SER A 114 17.32 3.33 -11.45
C SER A 114 16.06 3.26 -12.31
N GLU A 115 15.42 2.10 -12.42
CA GLU A 115 14.14 1.92 -13.14
C GLU A 115 13.04 2.82 -12.55
N LEU A 116 12.94 2.91 -11.21
CA LEU A 116 11.99 3.81 -10.55
C LEU A 116 12.26 5.29 -10.84
N LEU A 117 13.53 5.70 -10.83
CA LEU A 117 13.91 7.09 -11.13
C LEU A 117 13.65 7.45 -12.59
N ASP A 118 13.92 6.53 -13.53
CA ASP A 118 13.64 6.77 -14.94
C ASP A 118 12.13 6.90 -15.22
N SER A 119 11.31 6.02 -14.62
CA SER A 119 9.85 6.05 -14.81
C SER A 119 9.14 7.17 -14.04
N ALA A 120 9.83 7.82 -13.09
CA ALA A 120 9.26 8.87 -12.24
C ALA A 120 8.77 10.09 -13.04
N SER A 121 9.43 10.42 -14.15
CA SER A 121 9.01 11.51 -15.05
C SER A 121 7.59 11.28 -15.59
N CYS A 122 7.35 10.08 -16.14
CA CYS A 122 6.03 9.63 -16.58
C CYS A 122 5.03 9.60 -15.43
N ALA A 123 5.40 8.99 -14.29
CA ALA A 123 4.49 8.85 -13.16
C ALA A 123 4.02 10.20 -12.63
N ASN A 124 4.93 11.16 -12.52
CA ASN A 124 4.64 12.51 -12.07
C ASN A 124 3.75 13.27 -13.06
N ALA A 125 4.01 13.18 -14.37
CA ALA A 125 3.19 13.81 -15.41
C ALA A 125 1.76 13.26 -15.42
N ALA A 126 1.62 11.93 -15.32
CA ALA A 126 0.34 11.25 -15.37
C ALA A 126 -0.42 11.22 -14.03
N THR A 127 0.11 11.78 -12.94
CA THR A 127 -0.46 11.70 -11.57
C THR A 127 -1.96 11.99 -11.51
N ASN A 128 -2.42 13.08 -12.11
CA ASN A 128 -3.84 13.45 -12.05
C ASN A 128 -4.73 12.48 -12.82
N ASP A 129 -4.24 11.90 -13.92
CA ASP A 129 -4.98 10.90 -14.68
C ASP A 129 -4.96 9.54 -13.98
N TYR A 130 -3.84 9.17 -13.38
CA TYR A 130 -3.69 8.01 -12.50
C TYR A 130 -4.65 8.01 -11.32
N ASN A 131 -4.92 9.19 -10.75
CA ASN A 131 -5.93 9.34 -9.68
C ASN A 131 -7.31 8.83 -10.13
N LYS A 132 -7.69 9.03 -11.39
CA LYS A 132 -8.97 8.54 -11.94
C LYS A 132 -9.07 7.03 -11.83
N CYS A 133 -8.00 6.29 -12.11
CA CYS A 133 -7.96 4.85 -11.99
C CYS A 133 -8.17 4.37 -10.53
N SER A 134 -7.57 5.09 -9.56
CA SER A 134 -7.80 4.83 -8.14
C SER A 134 -9.25 5.10 -7.73
N ILE A 135 -9.84 6.21 -8.21
CA ILE A 135 -11.25 6.55 -7.97
C ILE A 135 -12.17 5.46 -8.52
N GLU A 136 -11.96 5.03 -9.76
CA GLU A 136 -12.79 3.98 -10.38
C GLU A 136 -12.75 2.69 -9.58
N TYR A 137 -11.58 2.29 -9.07
CA TYR A 137 -11.47 1.10 -8.23
C TYR A 137 -12.16 1.26 -6.87
N ILE A 138 -12.04 2.43 -6.24
CA ILE A 138 -12.76 2.75 -5.00
C ILE A 138 -14.27 2.64 -5.22
N GLU A 139 -14.79 3.23 -6.31
CA GLU A 139 -16.21 3.16 -6.66
C GLU A 139 -16.66 1.72 -6.91
N ARG A 140 -15.83 0.87 -7.53
CA ARG A 140 -16.09 -0.56 -7.70
C ARG A 140 -16.16 -1.31 -6.36
N LEU A 141 -15.25 -1.06 -5.42
CA LEU A 141 -15.30 -1.66 -4.09
C LEU A 141 -16.54 -1.23 -3.30
N LEU A 142 -16.92 0.05 -3.42
CA LEU A 142 -18.13 0.56 -2.80
C LEU A 142 -19.39 -0.08 -3.41
N TYR A 143 -19.41 -0.28 -4.72
CA TYR A 143 -20.48 -1.01 -5.40
C TYR A 143 -20.51 -2.49 -4.99
N ALA A 144 -19.37 -3.17 -4.95
CA ALA A 144 -19.27 -4.57 -4.55
C ALA A 144 -19.90 -4.82 -3.18
N LYS A 145 -19.72 -3.89 -2.23
CA LYS A 145 -20.36 -3.94 -0.90
C LYS A 145 -21.90 -3.98 -0.95
N THR A 146 -22.52 -3.45 -2.00
CA THR A 146 -23.99 -3.44 -2.15
C THR A 146 -24.57 -4.77 -2.66
N LEU A 147 -23.71 -5.69 -3.11
CA LEU A 147 -24.14 -6.99 -3.64
C LEU A 147 -24.58 -7.93 -2.52
N GLY A 148 -25.60 -8.75 -2.81
CA GLY A 148 -26.19 -9.66 -1.84
C GLY A 148 -25.28 -10.81 -1.44
N GLN A 149 -24.61 -11.45 -2.40
CA GLN A 149 -23.82 -12.66 -2.16
C GLN A 149 -22.33 -12.35 -1.98
N SER A 150 -21.69 -12.91 -0.93
CA SER A 150 -20.25 -12.73 -0.66
C SER A 150 -19.36 -13.10 -1.84
N LYS A 151 -19.75 -14.13 -2.63
CA LYS A 151 -19.04 -14.53 -3.85
C LYS A 151 -18.99 -13.40 -4.88
N ASP A 152 -20.11 -12.73 -5.15
CA ASP A 152 -20.17 -11.63 -6.10
C ASP A 152 -19.33 -10.43 -5.64
N ARG A 153 -19.32 -10.16 -4.32
CA ARG A 153 -18.47 -9.12 -3.73
C ARG A 153 -16.99 -9.38 -4.00
N LEU A 154 -16.56 -10.63 -3.80
CA LEU A 154 -15.18 -11.05 -4.03
C LEU A 154 -14.80 -10.93 -5.50
N ILE A 155 -15.62 -11.49 -6.41
CA ILE A 155 -15.39 -11.46 -7.85
C ILE A 155 -15.25 -10.03 -8.36
N GLN A 156 -16.17 -9.14 -7.97
CA GLN A 156 -16.17 -7.74 -8.40
C GLN A 156 -14.96 -6.98 -7.87
N SER A 157 -14.53 -7.27 -6.64
CA SER A 157 -13.32 -6.66 -6.06
C SER A 157 -12.05 -7.14 -6.78
N CYS A 158 -11.93 -8.45 -7.00
CA CYS A 158 -10.77 -9.07 -7.63
C CYS A 158 -10.62 -8.68 -9.09
N CYS A 159 -11.67 -8.85 -9.90
CA CYS A 159 -11.62 -8.46 -11.31
C CYS A 159 -11.51 -6.93 -11.49
N GLY A 160 -12.09 -6.15 -10.58
CA GLY A 160 -11.93 -4.70 -10.56
C GLY A 160 -10.49 -4.24 -10.35
N TYR A 161 -9.69 -4.98 -9.58
CA TYR A 161 -8.28 -4.65 -9.33
C TYR A 161 -7.43 -4.73 -10.60
N PHE A 162 -7.57 -5.81 -11.38
CA PHE A 162 -6.79 -5.98 -12.62
C PHE A 162 -7.15 -4.97 -13.70
N ALA A 163 -8.38 -4.45 -13.70
CA ALA A 163 -8.79 -3.37 -14.59
C ALA A 163 -8.02 -2.05 -14.37
N ILE A 164 -7.43 -1.85 -13.18
CA ILE A 164 -6.62 -0.66 -12.86
C ILE A 164 -5.43 -0.55 -13.82
N TYR A 165 -4.77 -1.66 -14.16
CA TYR A 165 -3.57 -1.61 -15.01
C TYR A 165 -3.87 -1.15 -16.42
N ASN A 166 -5.01 -1.57 -16.97
CA ASN A 166 -5.48 -1.09 -18.27
C ASN A 166 -5.80 0.41 -18.20
N CYS A 167 -6.45 0.87 -17.12
CA CYS A 167 -6.66 2.30 -16.90
C CYS A 167 -5.33 3.05 -16.82
N VAL A 168 -4.37 2.59 -16.02
CA VAL A 168 -3.02 3.20 -15.88
C VAL A 168 -2.37 3.36 -17.25
N ARG A 169 -2.34 2.29 -18.06
CA ARG A 169 -1.75 2.32 -19.40
C ARG A 169 -2.43 3.37 -20.29
N GLN A 170 -3.75 3.37 -20.34
CA GLN A 170 -4.53 4.33 -21.13
C GLN A 170 -4.34 5.79 -20.68
N GLN A 171 -4.25 6.01 -19.37
CA GLN A 171 -4.04 7.35 -18.80
C GLN A 171 -2.61 7.84 -19.05
N ALA A 172 -1.60 6.97 -18.93
CA ALA A 172 -0.21 7.31 -19.18
C ALA A 172 0.05 7.65 -20.66
N ALA A 173 -0.60 6.94 -21.59
CA ALA A 173 -0.48 7.15 -23.03
C ALA A 173 -0.90 8.58 -23.48
N LYS A 174 -1.58 9.34 -22.62
CA LYS A 174 -1.92 10.76 -22.86
C LYS A 174 -0.73 11.71 -22.68
N HIS A 175 0.38 11.21 -22.14
CA HIS A 175 1.61 11.97 -21.84
C HIS A 175 2.80 11.42 -22.64
N PRO A 176 2.73 11.38 -24.00
CA PRO A 176 3.68 10.65 -24.83
C PRO A 176 5.12 11.17 -24.75
N GLU A 177 5.32 12.43 -24.34
CA GLU A 177 6.65 13.01 -24.16
C GLU A 177 7.40 12.44 -22.93
N GLN A 178 6.66 12.10 -21.87
CA GLN A 178 7.25 11.61 -20.62
C GLN A 178 7.09 10.09 -20.48
N CYS A 179 6.03 9.52 -21.06
CA CYS A 179 5.61 8.13 -20.92
C CYS A 179 5.87 7.31 -22.19
N THR A 180 7.08 6.76 -22.32
CA THR A 180 7.35 5.67 -23.27
C THR A 180 6.72 4.36 -22.77
N ASP A 181 6.53 3.38 -23.65
CA ASP A 181 5.99 2.07 -23.28
C ASP A 181 6.78 1.41 -22.12
N GLU A 182 8.11 1.52 -22.13
CA GLU A 182 8.96 1.00 -21.06
C GLU A 182 8.68 1.68 -19.71
N ARG A 183 8.49 3.00 -19.70
CA ARG A 183 8.19 3.76 -18.48
C ARG A 183 6.78 3.48 -17.98
N ILE A 184 5.83 3.30 -18.89
CA ILE A 184 4.46 2.88 -18.56
C ILE A 184 4.51 1.50 -17.90
N ASP A 185 5.19 0.54 -18.50
CA ASP A 185 5.30 -0.81 -17.96
C ASP A 185 6.10 -0.85 -16.64
N ALA A 186 7.13 -0.02 -16.48
CA ALA A 186 7.84 0.13 -15.21
C ALA A 186 6.89 0.64 -14.10
N ASN A 187 6.05 1.64 -14.39
CA ASN A 187 5.06 2.15 -13.45
C ASN A 187 3.98 1.11 -13.12
N ILE A 188 3.47 0.39 -14.11
CA ILE A 188 2.50 -0.70 -13.90
C ILE A 188 3.11 -1.78 -13.02
N ASN A 189 4.35 -2.21 -13.31
CA ASN A 189 5.05 -3.19 -12.50
C ASN A 189 5.28 -2.71 -11.06
N TYR A 190 5.59 -1.43 -10.87
CA TYR A 190 5.70 -0.82 -9.54
C TYR A 190 4.38 -0.94 -8.75
N ILE A 191 3.26 -0.53 -9.34
CA ILE A 191 1.92 -0.62 -8.73
C ILE A 191 1.56 -2.07 -8.40
N ARG A 192 1.80 -2.96 -9.36
CA ARG A 192 1.50 -4.39 -9.30
C ARG A 192 2.20 -5.08 -8.11
N THR A 193 3.47 -4.77 -7.91
CA THR A 193 4.29 -5.42 -6.87
C THR A 193 3.78 -5.15 -5.44
N PHE A 194 2.99 -4.10 -5.19
CA PHE A 194 2.46 -3.82 -3.86
C PHE A 194 1.37 -4.77 -3.40
N PHE A 195 0.51 -5.25 -4.31
CA PHE A 195 -0.70 -5.97 -3.93
C PHE A 195 -0.87 -7.30 -4.65
N ASP A 196 -0.10 -7.63 -5.69
CA ASP A 196 -0.23 -8.90 -6.42
C ASP A 196 -0.22 -10.11 -5.50
N ASN A 197 0.72 -10.21 -4.56
CA ASN A 197 0.76 -11.35 -3.64
C ASN A 197 -0.50 -11.44 -2.77
N ALA A 198 -1.02 -10.30 -2.31
CA ALA A 198 -2.22 -10.26 -1.48
C ALA A 198 -3.49 -10.54 -2.29
N ILE A 199 -3.57 -10.01 -3.51
CA ILE A 199 -4.67 -10.22 -4.43
C ILE A 199 -4.67 -11.67 -4.89
N ASN A 200 -3.54 -12.24 -5.32
CA ASN A 200 -3.46 -13.64 -5.70
C ASN A 200 -3.82 -14.58 -4.55
N ALA A 201 -3.40 -14.26 -3.32
CA ALA A 201 -3.78 -15.03 -2.14
C ALA A 201 -5.29 -14.91 -1.80
N ALA A 202 -5.90 -13.76 -2.02
CA ALA A 202 -7.31 -13.51 -1.67
C ALA A 202 -8.30 -13.89 -2.78
N CYS A 203 -7.90 -13.75 -4.05
CA CYS A 203 -8.77 -13.86 -5.21
C CYS A 203 -8.75 -15.26 -5.84
N GLY A 204 -7.74 -16.09 -5.54
CA GLY A 204 -7.67 -17.45 -6.04
C GLY A 204 -7.75 -17.51 -7.57
N GLU A 205 -8.83 -18.10 -8.09
CA GLU A 205 -9.08 -18.21 -9.54
C GLU A 205 -9.55 -16.90 -10.21
N TYR A 206 -9.83 -15.81 -9.48
CA TYR A 206 -10.21 -14.52 -10.08
C TYR A 206 -8.99 -13.59 -10.18
N SER A 207 -7.94 -14.06 -10.86
CA SER A 207 -6.69 -13.32 -11.09
C SER A 207 -6.62 -12.74 -12.50
N GLY A 208 -5.62 -11.88 -12.77
CA GLY A 208 -5.35 -11.33 -14.10
C GLY A 208 -4.76 -12.35 -15.09
N ASP A 209 -4.52 -13.59 -14.66
CA ASP A 209 -3.85 -14.63 -15.45
C ASP A 209 -4.85 -15.59 -16.13
N ASN A 210 -6.16 -15.36 -16.04
CA ASN A 210 -7.18 -16.21 -16.67
C ASN A 210 -8.40 -15.42 -17.17
N ASP A 211 -9.25 -16.09 -17.95
CA ASP A 211 -10.43 -15.52 -18.61
C ASP A 211 -11.66 -15.37 -17.69
N LYS A 212 -11.53 -15.68 -16.39
CA LYS A 212 -12.68 -15.65 -15.46
C LYS A 212 -13.21 -14.24 -15.27
N CYS A 213 -12.33 -13.23 -15.35
CA CYS A 213 -12.73 -11.83 -15.26
C CYS A 213 -13.31 -11.28 -16.57
N ASP A 214 -13.06 -11.91 -17.72
CA ASP A 214 -13.54 -11.43 -19.02
C ASP A 214 -15.06 -11.53 -19.16
N LYS A 215 -15.66 -12.51 -18.46
CA LYS A 215 -17.11 -12.76 -18.47
C LYS A 215 -17.85 -12.01 -17.35
N VAL A 216 -17.11 -11.37 -16.44
CA VAL A 216 -17.71 -10.60 -15.35
C VAL A 216 -18.08 -9.23 -15.88
N THR A 217 -19.37 -8.94 -15.94
CA THR A 217 -19.81 -7.55 -16.14
C THR A 217 -19.41 -6.77 -14.90
N VAL A 218 -18.34 -5.98 -15.00
CA VAL A 218 -18.02 -5.00 -13.98
C VAL A 218 -18.79 -3.73 -14.32
N PRO A 219 -19.81 -3.35 -13.54
CA PRO A 219 -20.62 -2.21 -13.87
C PRO A 219 -19.76 -0.95 -13.88
N PRO A 220 -20.08 0.01 -14.77
CA PRO A 220 -19.34 1.24 -14.84
C PRO A 220 -19.40 1.94 -13.47
N PRO A 221 -18.34 2.68 -13.10
CA PRO A 221 -18.35 3.45 -11.87
C PRO A 221 -19.60 4.34 -11.84
N LYS A 222 -20.43 4.20 -10.79
CA LYS A 222 -21.55 5.14 -10.60
C LYS A 222 -20.93 6.48 -10.24
N LYS A 223 -21.10 7.52 -11.07
CA LYS A 223 -20.71 8.90 -10.74
C LYS A 223 -21.21 9.22 -9.33
N SER A 224 -20.30 9.28 -8.36
CA SER A 224 -20.64 9.53 -6.97
C SER A 224 -21.35 10.87 -6.82
N ASN A 225 -22.59 10.83 -6.31
CA ASN A 225 -23.28 12.04 -5.86
C ASN A 225 -22.68 12.50 -4.52
N LYS A 226 -21.79 13.50 -4.58
CA LYS A 226 -21.41 14.44 -3.50
C LYS A 226 -20.87 13.89 -2.17
N LYS A 227 -20.68 12.59 -1.96
CA LYS A 227 -19.97 12.08 -0.76
C LYS A 227 -18.48 12.01 -1.05
N SER A 228 -17.65 12.59 -0.16
CA SER A 228 -16.19 12.53 -0.31
C SER A 228 -15.77 11.06 -0.36
N LEU A 229 -15.14 10.66 -1.46
CA LEU A 229 -14.60 9.32 -1.60
C LEU A 229 -13.48 9.10 -0.55
N PRO A 230 -13.27 7.84 -0.12
CA PRO A 230 -12.05 7.44 0.59
C PRO A 230 -10.78 7.93 -0.13
N ALA A 231 -9.72 8.19 0.63
CA ALA A 231 -8.43 8.60 0.08
C ALA A 231 -7.72 7.45 -0.65
N SER A 232 -8.01 6.21 -0.26
CA SER A 232 -7.50 5.01 -0.92
C SER A 232 -8.54 3.90 -0.95
N PHE A 233 -8.23 2.80 -1.65
CA PHE A 233 -9.06 1.60 -1.62
C PHE A 233 -8.96 0.81 -0.30
N PHE A 234 -8.03 1.15 0.60
CA PHE A 234 -7.74 0.37 1.80
C PHE A 234 -8.96 0.21 2.71
N ASN A 235 -9.64 1.31 3.04
CA ASN A 235 -10.82 1.23 3.90
C ASN A 235 -11.98 0.46 3.25
N PRO A 236 -12.38 0.73 1.99
CA PRO A 236 -13.35 -0.09 1.27
C PRO A 236 -12.98 -1.58 1.27
N LEU A 237 -11.72 -1.92 0.98
CA LEU A 237 -11.24 -3.29 0.93
C LEU A 237 -11.29 -3.97 2.30
N VAL A 238 -10.74 -3.35 3.34
CA VAL A 238 -10.77 -3.89 4.72
C VAL A 238 -12.20 -4.12 5.19
N ASN A 239 -13.10 -3.19 4.88
CA ASN A 239 -14.52 -3.34 5.21
C ASN A 239 -15.15 -4.50 4.45
N LEU A 240 -14.86 -4.66 3.15
CA LEU A 240 -15.36 -5.78 2.37
C LEU A 240 -14.87 -7.12 2.96
N LEU A 241 -13.56 -7.24 3.20
CA LEU A 241 -12.93 -8.44 3.76
C LEU A 241 -13.37 -8.77 5.19
N SER A 242 -13.80 -7.78 5.97
CA SER A 242 -14.32 -8.02 7.33
C SER A 242 -15.75 -8.55 7.34
N ASN A 243 -16.43 -8.53 6.18
CA ASN A 243 -17.84 -8.93 6.00
C ASN A 243 -18.01 -9.98 4.88
N LEU A 244 -16.93 -10.63 4.48
CA LEU A 244 -16.98 -11.86 3.68
C LEU A 244 -17.29 -13.04 4.59
#